data_AF-A0A2M8FFJ1-F1
#
_entry.id   AF-A0A2M8FFJ1-F1
#
_cell.length_a   1.000
_cell.length_b   1.000
_cell.length_c   1.000
_cell.angle_alpha   90.00
_cell.angle_beta   90.00
_cell.angle_gamma   90.00
#
_symmetry.space_group_name_H-M   'P 1'
#
loop_
_entity.id
_entity.type
_entity.pdbx_description
1 polymer ?
#
loop_
_entity_poly.entity_id
_entity_poly.type
_entity_poly.pdbx_seq_one_letter_code
_entity_poly.pdbx_strand_id
1 'polypeptide(L)'
;EYTLTKPFAVIVGNAVADSLARSINTSFTTLIALTALFFLGGSLTQNFALVLIAGVIAGTYSSICIASPLLVAYADYIEKKTINSTKK
;
A
#
# COMPACT_ATOMS: atom_id res chain seq x y z
N GLU A 1 20.12 -26.18 6.52
CA GLU A 1 20.48 -25.28 5.40
C GLU A 1 19.21 -24.60 4.89
N TYR A 2 19.15 -23.28 4.89
CA TYR A 2 18.03 -22.52 4.32
C TYR A 2 18.29 -22.35 2.82
N THR A 3 17.85 -23.33 2.04
CA THR A 3 17.89 -23.30 0.58
C THR A 3 17.03 -22.13 0.08
N LEU A 4 17.69 -21.09 -0.43
CA LEU A 4 17.09 -19.95 -1.11
C LEU A 4 16.47 -20.41 -2.44
N THR A 5 15.35 -21.13 -2.37
CA THR A 5 14.61 -21.66 -3.54
C THR A 5 13.91 -20.56 -4.35
N LYS A 6 13.92 -19.30 -3.89
CA LYS A 6 13.31 -18.16 -4.58
C LYS A 6 14.28 -16.97 -4.61
N PRO A 7 14.40 -16.23 -5.74
CA PRO A 7 15.22 -15.03 -5.80
C PRO A 7 14.78 -14.02 -4.73
N PHE A 8 15.72 -13.35 -4.05
CA PHE A 8 15.43 -12.33 -3.02
C PHE A 8 14.44 -11.27 -3.53
N ALA A 9 14.55 -10.88 -4.81
CA ALA A 9 13.64 -9.93 -5.46
C ALA A 9 12.17 -10.40 -5.47
N VAL A 10 11.93 -11.71 -5.68
CA VAL A 10 10.57 -12.29 -5.70
C VAL A 10 9.98 -12.33 -4.29
N ILE A 11 10.80 -12.60 -3.28
CA ILE A 11 10.36 -12.64 -1.87
C ILE A 11 9.95 -11.23 -1.41
N VAL A 12 10.77 -10.22 -1.72
CA VAL A 12 10.48 -8.82 -1.40
C VAL A 12 9.25 -8.33 -2.17
N GLY A 13 9.16 -8.64 -3.47
CA GLY A 13 7.99 -8.29 -4.28
C GLY A 13 6.68 -8.84 -3.71
N ASN A 14 6.68 -10.12 -3.33
CA ASN A 14 5.51 -10.75 -2.72
C ASN A 14 5.16 -10.16 -1.34
N ALA A 15 6.16 -9.88 -0.50
CA ALA A 15 5.93 -9.26 0.82
C ALA A 15 5.33 -7.86 0.70
N VAL A 16 5.74 -7.08 -0.31
CA VAL A 16 5.14 -5.76 -0.58
C VAL A 16 3.72 -5.92 -1.12
N ALA A 17 3.47 -6.85 -2.04
CA ALA A 17 2.12 -7.12 -2.54
C ALA A 17 1.15 -7.53 -1.40
N ASP A 18 1.58 -8.39 -0.48
CA ASP A 18 0.78 -8.83 0.67
C ASP A 18 0.48 -7.68 1.65
N SER A 19 1.47 -6.85 1.96
CA SER A 19 1.30 -5.69 2.86
C SER A 19 0.43 -4.59 2.22
N LEU A 20 0.49 -4.44 0.90
CA LEU A 20 -0.37 -3.54 0.14
C LEU A 20 -1.82 -4.03 0.13
N ALA A 21 -2.06 -5.33 -0.10
CA ALA A 21 -3.40 -5.92 -0.03
C ALA A 21 -4.06 -5.72 1.34
N ARG A 22 -3.30 -5.91 2.44
CA ARG A 22 -3.77 -5.62 3.79
C ARG A 22 -4.09 -4.13 3.98
N SER A 23 -3.21 -3.23 3.52
CA SER A 23 -3.42 -1.78 3.63
C SER A 23 -4.70 -1.33 2.90
N ILE A 24 -4.91 -1.81 1.67
CA ILE A 24 -6.11 -1.51 0.88
C ILE A 24 -7.38 -1.98 1.59
N ASN A 25 -7.40 -3.22 2.07
CA ASN A 25 -8.57 -3.75 2.77
C ASN A 25 -8.90 -2.93 4.02
N THR A 26 -7.89 -2.49 4.76
CA THR A 26 -8.10 -1.70 5.98
C THR A 26 -8.57 -0.27 5.67
N SER A 27 -8.02 0.36 4.62
CA SER A 27 -8.53 1.66 4.13
C SER A 27 -9.96 1.57 3.61
N PHE A 28 -10.32 0.49 2.94
CA PHE A 28 -11.68 0.27 2.45
C PHE A 28 -12.69 0.10 3.60
N THR A 29 -12.35 -0.71 4.61
CA THR A 29 -13.24 -0.92 5.75
C THR A 29 -13.40 0.34 6.59
N THR A 30 -12.34 1.15 6.74
CA THR A 30 -12.42 2.45 7.42
C THR A 30 -13.29 3.44 6.67
N LEU A 31 -13.25 3.49 5.33
CA LEU A 31 -14.18 4.31 4.54
C LEU A 31 -15.64 3.89 4.76
N ILE A 32 -15.93 2.59 4.79
CA ILE A 32 -17.28 2.08 5.08
C ILE A 32 -17.74 2.52 6.48
N ALA A 33 -16.87 2.34 7.49
CA ALA A 33 -17.18 2.73 8.87
C ALA A 33 -17.41 4.25 9.02
N LEU A 34 -16.57 5.07 8.38
CA LEU A 34 -16.71 6.53 8.39
C LEU A 34 -17.97 6.99 7.65
N THR A 35 -18.33 6.33 6.56
CA THR A 35 -19.58 6.60 5.83
C THR A 35 -20.79 6.28 6.71
N ALA A 36 -20.79 5.14 7.39
CA ALA A 36 -21.84 4.81 8.36
C ALA A 36 -21.90 5.84 9.50
N LEU A 37 -20.75 6.25 10.05
CA LEU A 37 -20.67 7.28 11.08
C LEU A 37 -21.17 8.65 10.60
N PHE A 38 -20.98 8.99 9.33
CA PHE A 38 -21.48 10.24 8.75
C PHE A 38 -23.02 10.26 8.67
N PHE A 39 -23.65 9.14 8.34
CA PHE A 39 -25.11 9.03 8.26
C PHE A 39 -25.81 8.81 9.60
N LEU A 40 -25.19 8.04 10.51
CA LEU A 40 -25.77 7.68 11.82
C LEU A 40 -25.27 8.55 12.99
N GLY A 41 -24.21 9.34 12.79
CA GLY A 41 -23.60 10.17 13.82
C GLY A 41 -24.29 11.52 14.02
N GLY A 42 -24.10 12.11 15.19
CA GLY A 42 -24.57 13.47 15.50
C GLY A 42 -23.73 14.56 14.81
N SER A 43 -24.18 15.81 14.93
CA SER A 43 -23.60 16.99 14.27
C SER A 43 -22.09 17.18 14.53
N LEU A 44 -21.60 16.86 15.73
CA LEU A 44 -20.18 16.94 16.06
C LEU A 44 -19.36 15.85 15.34
N THR A 45 -19.84 14.61 15.36
CA THR A 45 -19.16 13.46 14.73
C THR A 45 -19.23 13.50 13.21
N GLN A 46 -20.23 14.16 12.63
CA GLN A 46 -20.39 14.30 11.19
C GLN A 46 -19.27 15.17 10.59
N ASN A 47 -18.97 16.31 11.20
CA ASN A 47 -17.86 17.17 10.77
C ASN A 47 -16.50 16.46 10.93
N PHE A 48 -16.32 15.70 12.01
CA PHE A 48 -15.11 14.90 12.21
C PHE A 48 -14.97 13.79 11.17
N ALA A 49 -16.06 13.07 10.87
CA ALA A 49 -16.09 12.02 9.85
C ALA A 49 -15.76 12.57 8.46
N LEU A 50 -16.23 13.77 8.10
CA LEU A 50 -15.88 14.41 6.83
C LEU A 50 -14.37 14.66 6.69
N VAL A 51 -13.73 15.17 7.73
CA VAL A 51 -12.27 15.40 7.74
C VAL A 51 -11.52 14.08 7.63
N LEU A 52 -11.97 13.04 8.35
CA LEU A 52 -11.38 11.72 8.26
C LEU A 52 -11.57 11.06 6.89
N ILE A 53 -12.74 11.21 6.25
CA ILE A 53 -12.97 10.69 4.89
C ILE A 53 -12.01 11.38 3.91
N ALA A 54 -11.87 12.70 3.98
CA ALA A 54 -10.91 13.44 3.15
C ALA A 54 -9.46 12.98 3.38
N GLY A 55 -9.07 12.80 4.65
CA GLY A 55 -7.75 12.30 5.03
C GLY A 55 -7.48 10.87 4.57
N VAL A 56 -8.46 9.97 4.70
CA VAL A 56 -8.34 8.58 4.23
C VAL A 56 -8.28 8.54 2.71
N ILE A 57 -9.08 9.31 1.98
CA ILE A 57 -9.00 9.38 0.51
C ILE A 57 -7.62 9.88 0.09
N ALA A 58 -7.14 11.00 0.65
CA ALA A 58 -5.83 11.55 0.33
C ALA A 58 -4.68 10.58 0.68
N GLY A 59 -4.74 9.96 1.86
CA GLY A 59 -3.73 9.01 2.34
C GLY A 59 -3.73 7.69 1.57
N THR A 60 -4.91 7.18 1.20
CA THR A 60 -5.07 5.93 0.46
C THR A 60 -4.65 6.10 -1.00
N TYR A 61 -5.03 7.21 -1.63
CA TYR A 61 -4.60 7.54 -2.99
C TYR A 61 -3.08 7.76 -3.05
N SER A 62 -2.52 8.50 -2.08
CA SER A 62 -1.06 8.70 -1.97
C SER A 62 -0.32 7.37 -1.79
N SER A 63 -0.73 6.52 -0.85
CA SER A 63 -0.07 5.23 -0.62
C SER A 63 -0.20 4.27 -1.81
N ILE A 64 -1.37 4.11 -2.41
CA ILE A 64 -1.57 3.12 -3.49
C ILE A 64 -0.93 3.60 -4.79
N CYS A 65 -1.10 4.87 -5.14
CA CYS A 65 -0.59 5.42 -6.40
C CYS A 65 0.89 5.79 -6.36
N ILE A 66 1.51 5.98 -5.19
CA ILE A 66 2.96 6.23 -5.07
C ILE A 66 3.71 4.93 -4.74
N ALA A 67 3.21 4.08 -3.85
CA ALA A 67 3.94 2.85 -3.50
C ALA A 67 3.95 1.80 -4.62
N SER A 68 2.86 1.67 -5.41
CA SER A 68 2.82 0.71 -6.54
C SER A 68 3.87 1.02 -7.64
N PRO A 69 3.97 2.25 -8.18
CA PRO A 69 5.04 2.57 -9.14
C PRO A 69 6.42 2.66 -8.49
N LEU A 70 6.52 3.03 -7.20
CA LEU A 70 7.80 3.02 -6.49
C LEU A 70 8.35 1.60 -6.34
N LEU A 71 7.48 0.60 -6.12
CA LEU A 71 7.87 -0.81 -6.09
C LEU A 71 8.34 -1.28 -7.47
N VAL A 72 7.63 -0.93 -8.55
CA VAL A 72 8.03 -1.26 -9.93
C VAL A 72 9.38 -0.61 -10.26
N ALA A 73 9.56 0.67 -9.93
CA ALA A 73 10.82 1.38 -10.14
C ALA A 73 11.97 0.79 -9.29
N TYR A 74 11.68 0.34 -8.07
CA TYR A 74 12.66 -0.31 -7.20
C TYR A 74 13.04 -1.70 -7.70
N ALA A 75 12.07 -2.47 -8.20
CA ALA A 75 12.32 -3.77 -8.84
C ALA A 75 13.20 -3.61 -10.08
N ASP A 76 12.86 -2.67 -10.98
CA ASP A 76 13.66 -2.33 -12.16
C ASP A 76 15.10 -1.90 -11.79
N TYR A 77 15.25 -1.14 -10.71
CA TYR A 77 16.55 -0.70 -10.21
C TYR A 77 17.41 -1.87 -9.71
N ILE A 78 16.81 -2.80 -8.96
CA ILE A 78 17.51 -4.01 -8.48
C ILE A 78 17.86 -4.95 -9.64
N GLU A 79 17.00 -5.09 -10.64
CA GLU A 79 17.25 -5.92 -11.82
C GLU A 79 18.42 -5.35 -12.65
N LYS A 80 18.42 -4.04 -12.93
CA LYS A 80 19.56 -3.40 -13.61
C LYS A 80 20.87 -3.53 -12.85
N LYS A 81 20.83 -3.51 -11.51
CA LYS A 81 22.05 -3.66 -10.69
C LYS A 81 22.56 -5.11 -10.67
N THR A 82 21.66 -6.09 -10.69
CA THR A 82 22.00 -7.52 -10.74
C THR A 82 22.60 -7.89 -12.10
N ILE A 83 21.97 -7.47 -13.20
CA ILE A 83 22.45 -7.74 -14.57
C ILE A 83 23.84 -7.14 -14.83
N ASN A 84 24.10 -5.93 -14.33
CA ASN A 84 25.42 -5.29 -14.47
C ASN A 84 26.52 -5.94 -13.61
N SER A 85 26.15 -6.65 -12.54
CA SER A 85 27.13 -7.34 -11.67
C SER A 85 27.48 -8.75 -12.17
N THR A 86 26.64 -9.38 -12.99
CA THR A 86 26.93 -10.67 -13.65
C THR A 86 27.74 -10.51 -14.94
N LYS A 87 27.80 -9.28 -15.49
CA LYS A 87 28.51 -8.97 -16.74
C LYS A 87 29.98 -8.53 -16.53
N LYS A 88 30.44 -8.49 -15.28
CA LYS A 88 31.83 -8.18 -14.88
C LYS A 88 32.53 -9.44 -14.43
#